data_AF-A0A2S9K952-F1
#
_entry.id   AF-A0A2S9K952-F1
#
_cell.length_a   1.000
_cell.length_b   1.000
_cell.length_c   1.000
_cell.angle_alpha   90.00
_cell.angle_beta   90.00
_cell.angle_gamma   90.00
#
_symmetry.space_group_name_H-M   'P 1'
#
loop_
_entity.id
_entity.type
_entity.pdbx_description
1 polymer ?
#
loop_
_entity_poly.entity_id
_entity_poly.type
_entity_poly.pdbx_seq_one_letter_code
_entity_poly.pdbx_strand_id
1 'polypeptide(L)'
;MNVFNTAVLAQIVPQLPNPEPFILNSFFRAIQTETSEEIHFDIDSGSRRLAPFVAPIVAGQVVQSRGYQTKTFKPAYVKDKRVFDPDRPFKRQLGEVIGGNIAPAQRMQLALAKELEDQIAMLARRQEVMAVEVLRTGKVTVSGDLYPTTEVNFGRDPSLTQFLANTARWGETGVEPLDDVQAWSLLVAEKSGTVANTIIMDVEAWRLFSMSNKVQKLLDRFRGADRLNPTVTGEGGRHMGNIGDLDIWVYTGWYEDPDSGQLVPYLPSNTVIVTSPDLMGTRAYGAIKDEAAGLLAMPYFAKSWTEEDPALRYLLMQSAPLTVPYRVNASFCATVR
;
A
#
# COMPACT_ATOMS: atom_id res chain seq x y z
N MET A 1 -18.60 -14.14 30.12
CA MET A 1 -18.55 -13.05 29.13
C MET A 1 -18.45 -13.69 27.74
N ASN A 2 -19.33 -13.33 26.80
CA ASN A 2 -19.30 -13.93 25.46
C ASN A 2 -18.24 -13.21 24.60
N VAL A 3 -17.13 -13.89 24.32
CA VAL A 3 -15.98 -13.35 23.57
C VAL A 3 -16.30 -13.07 22.10
N PHE A 4 -17.41 -13.61 21.61
CA PHE A 4 -17.90 -13.49 20.24
C PHE A 4 -18.85 -12.30 20.03
N ASN A 5 -19.21 -11.60 21.11
CA ASN A 5 -20.03 -10.40 21.00
C ASN A 5 -19.27 -9.32 20.20
N THR A 6 -19.93 -8.73 19.20
CA THR A 6 -19.40 -7.65 18.36
C THR A 6 -18.77 -6.52 19.17
N ALA A 7 -19.36 -6.12 20.32
CA ALA A 7 -18.79 -5.09 21.18
C ALA A 7 -17.45 -5.50 21.82
N VAL A 8 -17.27 -6.79 22.11
CA VAL A 8 -16.01 -7.34 22.63
C VAL A 8 -14.99 -7.47 21.51
N LEU A 9 -15.40 -7.97 20.34
CA LEU A 9 -14.54 -8.04 19.15
C LEU A 9 -14.00 -6.66 18.74
N ALA A 10 -14.85 -5.64 18.76
CA ALA A 10 -14.46 -4.27 18.45
C ALA A 10 -13.40 -3.69 19.42
N GLN A 11 -13.31 -4.19 20.66
CA GLN A 11 -12.27 -3.81 21.62
C GLN A 11 -11.00 -4.63 21.49
N ILE A 12 -11.11 -5.91 21.12
CA ILE A 12 -9.96 -6.83 20.96
C ILE A 12 -9.18 -6.50 19.69
N VAL A 13 -9.89 -6.27 18.58
CA VAL A 13 -9.26 -6.10 17.26
C VAL A 13 -8.20 -4.99 17.24
N PRO A 14 -8.42 -3.79 17.80
CA PRO A 14 -7.40 -2.74 17.86
C PRO A 14 -6.16 -3.09 18.72
N GLN A 15 -6.25 -4.08 19.60
CA GLN A 15 -5.15 -4.53 20.46
C GLN A 15 -4.32 -5.66 19.85
N LEU A 16 -4.78 -6.23 18.73
CA LEU A 16 -4.03 -7.26 18.02
C LEU A 16 -2.77 -6.66 17.37
N PRO A 17 -1.70 -7.44 17.20
CA PRO A 17 -0.53 -7.02 16.45
C PRO A 17 -0.94 -6.55 15.04
N ASN A 18 -0.65 -5.28 14.73
CA ASN A 18 -0.95 -4.76 13.40
C ASN A 18 0.10 -5.26 12.40
N PRO A 19 -0.31 -5.66 11.19
CA PRO A 19 0.65 -5.91 10.12
C PRO A 19 1.40 -4.62 9.81
N GLU A 20 2.68 -4.75 9.46
CA GLU A 20 3.56 -3.62 9.12
C GLU A 20 3.93 -3.61 7.62
N PRO A 21 2.95 -3.44 6.70
CA PRO A 21 3.23 -3.39 5.28
C PRO A 21 4.08 -2.16 4.92
N PHE A 22 5.17 -2.36 4.19
CA PHE A 22 6.18 -1.34 3.95
C PHE A 22 5.64 -0.16 3.12
N ILE A 23 4.99 -0.41 1.98
CA ILE A 23 4.56 0.63 1.05
C ILE A 23 3.43 1.46 1.67
N LEU A 24 2.44 0.78 2.24
CA LEU A 24 1.32 1.42 2.91
C LEU A 24 1.77 2.31 4.08
N ASN A 25 2.65 1.82 4.96
CA ASN A 25 3.11 2.61 6.11
C ASN A 25 4.06 3.74 5.70
N SER A 26 4.78 3.58 4.59
CA SER A 26 5.72 4.58 4.10
C SER A 26 5.04 5.72 3.35
N PHE A 27 4.07 5.44 2.47
CA PHE A 27 3.51 6.42 1.53
C PHE A 27 2.01 6.68 1.69
N PHE A 28 1.24 5.76 2.29
CA PHE A 28 -0.20 5.88 2.49
C PHE A 28 -0.55 5.99 3.98
N ARG A 29 -0.10 7.06 4.62
CA ARG A 29 -0.19 7.23 6.09
C ARG A 29 -1.51 7.83 6.56
N ALA A 30 -2.14 8.64 5.73
CA ALA A 30 -3.38 9.30 6.11
C ALA A 30 -4.53 8.28 6.11
N ILE A 31 -5.48 8.45 7.03
CA ILE A 31 -6.71 7.67 7.08
C ILE A 31 -7.88 8.62 6.86
N GLN A 32 -8.74 8.27 5.91
CA GLN A 32 -9.99 8.97 5.63
C GLN A 32 -11.12 7.97 5.78
N THR A 33 -12.14 8.33 6.55
CA THR A 33 -13.35 7.53 6.70
C THR A 33 -14.53 8.35 6.24
N GLU A 34 -15.39 7.75 5.41
CA GLU A 34 -16.59 8.40 4.90
C GLU A 34 -17.83 7.64 5.31
N THR A 35 -18.80 8.37 5.84
CA THR A 35 -20.13 7.83 6.18
C THR A 35 -21.01 7.61 4.95
N SER A 36 -20.56 8.07 3.78
CA SER A 36 -21.17 7.78 2.49
C SER A 36 -20.79 6.38 1.99
N GLU A 37 -21.61 5.84 1.09
CA GLU A 37 -21.28 4.64 0.33
C GLU A 37 -20.12 4.88 -0.65
N GLU A 38 -19.96 6.12 -1.10
CA GLU A 38 -18.94 6.51 -2.05
C GLU A 38 -17.82 7.25 -1.33
N ILE A 39 -16.58 7.01 -1.76
CA ILE A 39 -15.39 7.74 -1.33
C ILE A 39 -15.19 8.92 -2.27
N HIS A 40 -15.05 10.11 -1.70
CA HIS A 40 -14.76 11.34 -2.41
C HIS A 40 -13.28 11.68 -2.23
N PHE A 41 -12.59 11.91 -3.34
CA PHE A 41 -11.21 12.34 -3.30
C PHE A 41 -10.92 13.41 -4.32
N ASP A 42 -10.13 14.38 -3.87
CA ASP A 42 -9.70 15.52 -4.68
C ASP A 42 -8.32 15.24 -5.24
N ILE A 43 -8.19 15.30 -6.56
CA ILE A 43 -6.91 15.15 -7.24
C ILE A 43 -6.39 16.54 -7.59
N ASP A 44 -5.19 16.83 -7.08
CA ASP A 44 -4.51 18.09 -7.34
C ASP A 44 -3.45 17.91 -8.42
N SER A 45 -3.65 18.56 -9.57
CA SER A 45 -2.75 18.48 -10.72
C SER A 45 -1.55 19.43 -10.64
N GLY A 46 -1.34 20.14 -9.53
CA GLY A 46 0.01 20.62 -9.20
C GLY A 46 0.58 21.81 -9.97
N SER A 47 -0.21 22.62 -10.71
CA SER A 47 0.39 23.64 -11.59
C SER A 47 1.04 24.81 -10.81
N ARG A 48 2.38 24.96 -10.93
CA ARG A 48 3.15 26.07 -10.36
C ARG A 48 3.14 27.29 -11.30
N ARG A 49 2.10 28.12 -11.18
CA ARG A 49 1.96 29.37 -11.98
C ARG A 49 2.74 30.51 -11.32
N LEU A 50 3.46 31.30 -12.12
CA LEU A 50 4.09 32.54 -11.65
C LEU A 50 3.06 33.68 -11.63
N ALA A 51 3.15 34.55 -10.64
CA ALA A 51 2.32 35.75 -10.58
C ALA A 51 2.72 36.71 -11.72
N PRO A 52 1.74 37.33 -12.41
CA PRO A 52 2.04 38.29 -13.46
C PRO A 52 2.61 39.58 -12.86
N PHE A 53 3.61 40.17 -13.52
CA PHE A 53 4.08 41.51 -13.20
C PHE A 53 3.08 42.55 -13.72
N VAL A 54 2.72 43.53 -12.89
CA VAL A 54 1.86 44.65 -13.29
C VAL A 54 2.47 45.96 -12.78
N ALA A 55 2.43 47.01 -13.60
CA ALA A 55 2.94 48.32 -13.24
C ALA A 55 2.07 48.97 -12.13
N PRO A 56 2.63 49.75 -11.19
CA PRO A 56 1.92 50.25 -10.01
C PRO A 56 0.66 51.10 -10.30
N ILE A 57 0.60 51.72 -11.48
CA ILE A 57 -0.50 52.60 -11.91
C ILE A 57 -1.61 51.85 -12.70
N VAL A 58 -1.46 50.54 -12.94
CA VAL A 58 -2.42 49.74 -13.71
C VAL A 58 -3.07 48.71 -12.80
N ALA A 59 -4.37 48.47 -13.00
CA ALA A 59 -5.11 47.43 -12.28
C ALA A 59 -4.50 46.04 -12.51
N GLY A 60 -4.40 45.26 -11.43
CA GLY A 60 -3.83 43.90 -11.46
C GLY A 60 -4.55 42.97 -12.43
N GLN A 61 -3.82 42.03 -13.02
CA GLN A 61 -4.42 40.97 -13.85
C GLN A 61 -5.15 39.96 -12.97
N VAL A 62 -6.37 39.57 -13.38
CA VAL A 62 -7.15 38.55 -12.68
C VAL A 62 -6.52 37.18 -12.96
N VAL A 63 -5.89 36.59 -11.94
CA VAL A 63 -5.36 35.24 -11.99
C VAL A 63 -6.43 34.28 -11.50
N GLN A 64 -6.73 33.24 -12.29
CA GLN A 64 -7.69 32.21 -11.89
C GLN A 64 -7.15 31.39 -10.71
N SER A 65 -8.02 31.13 -9.73
CA SER A 65 -7.74 30.25 -8.58
C SER A 65 -7.38 28.83 -9.03
N ARG A 66 -6.61 28.14 -8.19
CA ARG A 66 -6.25 26.73 -8.40
C ARG A 66 -7.52 25.87 -8.37
N GLY A 67 -7.77 25.12 -9.44
CA GLY A 67 -8.82 24.10 -9.47
C GLY A 67 -8.31 22.77 -8.94
N TYR A 68 -9.24 21.93 -8.47
CA TYR A 68 -9.03 20.52 -8.14
C TYR A 68 -10.13 19.71 -8.83
N GLN A 69 -9.87 18.41 -9.07
CA GLN A 69 -10.88 17.51 -9.60
C GLN A 69 -11.34 16.56 -8.49
N THR A 70 -12.58 16.71 -8.04
CA THR A 70 -13.21 15.72 -7.16
C THR A 70 -13.66 14.53 -8.01
N LYS A 71 -13.19 13.35 -7.65
CA LYS A 71 -13.70 12.09 -8.17
C LYS A 71 -14.39 11.34 -7.05
N THR A 72 -15.41 10.59 -7.45
CA THR A 72 -16.19 9.77 -6.54
C THR A 72 -16.06 8.33 -6.98
N PHE A 73 -15.80 7.43 -6.03
CA PHE A 73 -15.71 6.00 -6.30
C PHE A 73 -16.37 5.20 -5.20
N LYS A 74 -17.16 4.21 -5.60
CA LYS A 74 -17.73 3.23 -4.67
C LYS A 74 -16.75 2.07 -4.48
N PRO A 75 -16.07 1.95 -3.32
CA PRO A 75 -15.11 0.89 -3.09
C PRO A 75 -15.77 -0.49 -3.13
N ALA A 76 -15.02 -1.49 -3.59
CA ALA A 76 -15.44 -2.87 -3.42
C ALA A 76 -15.34 -3.27 -1.94
N TYR A 77 -16.26 -4.13 -1.52
CA TYR A 77 -16.21 -4.69 -0.17
C TYR A 77 -15.23 -5.87 -0.14
N VAL A 78 -14.29 -5.82 0.80
CA VAL A 78 -13.51 -6.97 1.21
C VAL A 78 -14.25 -7.64 2.36
N LYS A 79 -14.73 -8.87 2.13
CA LYS A 79 -15.45 -9.68 3.11
C LYS A 79 -14.76 -11.04 3.27
N ASP A 80 -14.13 -11.26 4.41
CA ASP A 80 -13.55 -12.55 4.77
C ASP A 80 -14.49 -13.28 5.74
N LYS A 81 -15.18 -14.33 5.25
CA LYS A 81 -16.09 -15.17 6.03
C LYS A 81 -15.43 -16.52 6.28
N ARG A 82 -15.23 -16.88 7.56
CA ARG A 82 -14.66 -18.16 7.98
C ARG A 82 -15.62 -18.94 8.85
N VAL A 83 -15.56 -20.26 8.73
CA VAL A 83 -16.17 -21.18 9.69
C VAL A 83 -15.22 -21.29 10.89
N PHE A 84 -15.69 -20.92 12.07
CA PHE A 84 -14.98 -21.15 13.31
C PHE A 84 -15.28 -22.56 13.82
N ASP A 85 -14.35 -23.48 13.57
CA ASP A 85 -14.45 -24.89 13.99
C ASP A 85 -14.63 -25.00 15.52
N PRO A 86 -15.76 -25.56 16.01
CA PRO A 86 -16.00 -25.76 17.43
C PRO A 86 -15.04 -26.79 18.07
N ASP A 87 -14.36 -27.64 17.28
CA ASP A 87 -13.41 -28.63 17.79
C ASP A 87 -12.02 -28.04 18.06
N ARG A 88 -11.75 -26.84 17.55
CA ARG A 88 -10.44 -26.18 17.63
C ARG A 88 -9.94 -25.93 19.07
N PRO A 89 -10.78 -25.58 20.06
CA PRO A 89 -10.38 -25.42 21.46
C PRO A 89 -9.98 -26.73 22.17
N PHE A 90 -10.40 -27.88 21.65
CA PHE A 90 -10.04 -29.20 22.19
C PHE A 90 -8.71 -29.72 21.62
N LYS A 91 -8.27 -29.15 20.50
CA LYS A 91 -6.97 -29.45 19.89
C LYS A 91 -5.89 -28.59 20.54
N ARG A 92 -4.70 -29.17 20.73
CA ARG A 92 -3.54 -28.47 21.28
C ARG A 92 -3.10 -27.35 20.33
N GLN A 93 -2.72 -26.21 20.87
CA GLN A 93 -2.16 -25.12 20.07
C GLN A 93 -0.65 -25.31 19.84
N LEU A 94 -0.14 -24.71 18.77
CA LEU A 94 1.29 -24.71 18.47
C LEU A 94 2.06 -24.04 19.64
N GLY A 95 3.08 -24.70 20.18
CA GLY A 95 3.88 -24.20 21.31
C GLY A 95 3.41 -24.63 22.71
N GLU A 96 2.29 -25.34 22.83
CA GLU A 96 1.83 -25.87 24.12
C GLU A 96 2.57 -27.18 24.50
N VAL A 97 2.95 -27.31 25.78
CA VAL A 97 3.61 -28.52 26.31
C VAL A 97 2.69 -29.74 26.15
N ILE A 98 3.29 -30.90 25.86
CA ILE A 98 2.57 -32.18 25.78
C ILE A 98 1.98 -32.49 27.17
N GLY A 99 0.66 -32.56 27.26
CA GLY A 99 -0.08 -32.73 28.53
C GLY A 99 -1.03 -31.57 28.85
N GLY A 100 -0.81 -30.40 28.25
CA GLY A 100 -1.72 -29.24 28.28
C GLY A 100 -1.72 -28.47 29.60
N ASN A 101 -1.40 -27.17 29.53
CA ASN A 101 -1.45 -26.25 30.68
C ASN A 101 -2.53 -25.16 30.52
N ILE A 102 -3.14 -25.05 29.34
CA ILE A 102 -4.10 -23.99 29.01
C ILE A 102 -5.53 -24.54 29.05
N ALA A 103 -6.45 -23.84 29.70
CA ALA A 103 -7.85 -24.23 29.74
C ALA A 103 -8.51 -24.11 28.34
N PRO A 104 -9.46 -25.00 27.98
CA PRO A 104 -10.14 -24.93 26.68
C PRO A 104 -10.75 -23.56 26.34
N ALA A 105 -11.29 -22.85 27.34
CA ALA A 105 -11.83 -21.50 27.16
C ALA A 105 -10.76 -20.47 26.76
N GLN A 106 -9.55 -20.58 27.30
CA GLN A 106 -8.42 -19.73 26.90
C GLN A 106 -7.89 -20.11 25.50
N ARG A 107 -7.84 -21.42 25.16
CA ARG A 107 -7.51 -21.85 23.80
C ARG A 107 -8.49 -21.30 22.76
N MET A 108 -9.78 -21.23 23.10
CA MET A 108 -10.80 -20.64 22.22
C MET A 108 -10.53 -19.15 21.95
N GLN A 109 -10.16 -18.38 22.99
CA GLN A 109 -9.82 -16.96 22.87
C GLN A 109 -8.58 -16.75 21.99
N LEU A 110 -7.53 -17.53 22.22
CA LEU A 110 -6.31 -17.48 21.41
C LEU A 110 -6.56 -17.88 19.95
N ALA A 111 -7.41 -18.88 19.71
CA ALA A 111 -7.79 -19.28 18.35
C ALA A 111 -8.57 -18.17 17.64
N LEU A 112 -9.48 -17.49 18.34
CA LEU A 112 -10.23 -16.35 17.81
C LEU A 112 -9.30 -15.17 17.49
N ALA A 113 -8.40 -14.82 18.40
CA ALA A 113 -7.40 -13.76 18.19
C ALA A 113 -6.55 -14.05 16.95
N LYS A 114 -6.05 -15.28 16.81
CA LYS A 114 -5.24 -15.71 15.66
C LYS A 114 -6.00 -15.64 14.33
N GLU A 115 -7.27 -16.02 14.31
CA GLU A 115 -8.11 -15.89 13.10
C GLU A 115 -8.33 -14.43 12.72
N LEU A 116 -8.61 -13.56 13.71
CA LEU A 116 -8.75 -12.12 13.47
C LEU A 116 -7.45 -11.47 13.00
N GLU A 117 -6.32 -11.84 13.59
CA GLU A 117 -4.98 -11.39 13.16
C GLU A 117 -4.73 -11.74 11.69
N ASP A 118 -5.02 -12.98 11.30
CA ASP A 118 -4.86 -13.43 9.92
C ASP A 118 -5.80 -12.70 8.94
N GLN A 119 -7.06 -12.48 9.34
CA GLN A 119 -8.00 -11.68 8.56
C GLN A 119 -7.48 -10.26 8.34
N ILE A 120 -6.99 -9.59 9.39
CA ILE A 120 -6.42 -8.23 9.30
C ILE A 120 -5.17 -8.22 8.43
N ALA A 121 -4.30 -9.23 8.56
CA ALA A 121 -3.12 -9.38 7.72
C ALA A 121 -3.50 -9.54 6.23
N MET A 122 -4.51 -10.35 5.92
CA MET A 122 -5.01 -10.50 4.54
C MET A 122 -5.55 -9.17 3.98
N LEU A 123 -6.29 -8.40 4.78
CA LEU A 123 -6.77 -7.07 4.38
C LEU A 123 -5.60 -6.12 4.12
N ALA A 124 -4.59 -6.11 4.98
CA ALA A 124 -3.41 -5.26 4.81
C ALA A 124 -2.62 -5.64 3.54
N ARG A 125 -2.46 -6.94 3.25
CA ARG A 125 -1.85 -7.41 1.99
C ARG A 125 -2.64 -6.96 0.77
N ARG A 126 -3.98 -7.03 0.80
CA ARG A 126 -4.83 -6.52 -0.27
C ARG A 126 -4.63 -5.02 -0.49
N GLN A 127 -4.59 -4.23 0.59
CA GLN A 127 -4.31 -2.80 0.50
C GLN A 127 -2.88 -2.51 -0.02
N GLU A 128 -1.91 -3.35 0.32
CA GLU A 128 -0.52 -3.23 -0.15
C GLU A 128 -0.43 -3.48 -1.65
N VAL A 129 -1.14 -4.49 -2.18
CA VAL A 129 -1.28 -4.71 -3.63
C VAL A 129 -1.85 -3.46 -4.30
N MET A 130 -2.94 -2.90 -3.76
CA MET A 130 -3.54 -1.67 -4.30
C MET A 130 -2.55 -0.51 -4.26
N ALA A 131 -1.82 -0.32 -3.17
CA ALA A 131 -0.81 0.73 -3.03
C ALA A 131 0.32 0.60 -4.07
N VAL A 132 0.79 -0.63 -4.33
CA VAL A 132 1.81 -0.90 -5.34
C VAL A 132 1.27 -0.64 -6.75
N GLU A 133 0.02 -1.02 -7.05
CA GLU A 133 -0.62 -0.72 -8.34
C GLU A 133 -0.73 0.79 -8.58
N VAL A 134 -1.14 1.55 -7.55
CA VAL A 134 -1.17 3.03 -7.59
C VAL A 134 0.20 3.58 -7.94
N LEU A 135 1.25 3.16 -7.22
CA LEU A 135 2.60 3.68 -7.45
C LEU A 135 3.16 3.25 -8.82
N ARG A 136 2.79 2.07 -9.31
CA ARG A 136 3.28 1.54 -10.58
C ARG A 136 2.57 2.16 -11.78
N THR A 137 1.26 2.36 -11.72
CA THR A 137 0.43 2.71 -12.89
C THR A 137 -0.32 4.03 -12.76
N GLY A 138 -0.44 4.57 -11.54
CA GLY A 138 -1.35 5.69 -11.25
C GLY A 138 -2.82 5.28 -11.25
N LYS A 139 -3.09 3.98 -11.18
CA LYS A 139 -4.42 3.38 -11.23
C LYS A 139 -4.52 2.19 -10.27
N VAL A 140 -5.74 1.80 -9.92
CA VAL A 140 -6.03 0.56 -9.20
C VAL A 140 -7.08 -0.21 -9.96
N THR A 141 -6.85 -1.51 -10.15
CA THR A 141 -7.88 -2.39 -10.71
C THR A 141 -8.52 -3.18 -9.57
N VAL A 142 -9.82 -2.98 -9.38
CA VAL A 142 -10.59 -3.69 -8.36
C VAL A 142 -11.41 -4.78 -9.04
N SER A 143 -11.01 -6.03 -8.83
CA SER A 143 -11.69 -7.23 -9.34
C SER A 143 -12.03 -8.21 -8.21
N GLY A 144 -13.03 -9.05 -8.43
CA GLY A 144 -13.31 -10.23 -7.61
C GLY A 144 -14.36 -11.12 -8.26
N ASP A 145 -14.45 -12.38 -7.84
CA ASP A 145 -15.37 -13.37 -8.44
C ASP A 145 -16.84 -12.91 -8.50
N LEU A 146 -17.25 -12.14 -7.50
CA LEU A 146 -18.61 -11.61 -7.34
C LEU A 146 -18.67 -10.09 -7.51
N TYR A 147 -17.63 -9.48 -8.09
CA TYR A 147 -17.55 -8.03 -8.28
C TYR A 147 -16.98 -7.68 -9.67
N PRO A 148 -17.68 -6.85 -10.46
CA PRO A 148 -17.20 -6.51 -11.81
C PRO A 148 -15.85 -5.79 -11.73
N THR A 149 -14.91 -6.22 -12.58
CA THR A 149 -13.60 -5.56 -12.71
C THR A 149 -13.77 -4.09 -13.05
N THR A 150 -13.36 -3.22 -12.15
CA THR A 150 -13.47 -1.77 -12.30
C THR A 150 -12.09 -1.13 -12.13
N GLU A 151 -11.69 -0.32 -13.10
CA GLU A 151 -10.42 0.43 -13.03
C GLU A 151 -10.68 1.84 -12.48
N VAL A 152 -9.94 2.21 -11.44
CA VAL A 152 -9.91 3.57 -10.89
C VAL A 152 -8.65 4.26 -11.37
N ASN A 153 -8.81 5.24 -12.26
CA ASN A 153 -7.69 6.02 -12.78
C ASN A 153 -7.56 7.36 -12.05
N PHE A 154 -6.44 7.55 -11.33
CA PHE A 154 -6.14 8.78 -10.60
C PHE A 154 -5.57 9.90 -11.48
N GLY A 155 -5.34 9.63 -12.77
CA GLY A 155 -4.96 10.67 -13.75
C GLY A 155 -3.49 11.07 -13.67
N ARG A 156 -2.59 10.11 -13.43
CA ARG A 156 -1.14 10.35 -13.50
C ARG A 156 -0.73 10.76 -14.91
N ASP A 157 0.19 11.72 -15.01
CA ASP A 157 0.77 12.09 -16.31
C ASP A 157 1.42 10.85 -16.97
N PRO A 158 1.08 10.52 -18.22
CA PRO A 158 1.66 9.37 -18.92
C PRO A 158 3.18 9.38 -18.98
N SER A 159 3.84 10.55 -18.96
CA SER A 159 5.31 10.64 -18.99
C SER A 159 5.99 10.08 -17.73
N LEU A 160 5.24 9.92 -16.64
CA LEU A 160 5.70 9.34 -15.36
C LEU A 160 5.66 7.81 -15.33
N THR A 161 5.23 7.17 -16.43
CA THR A 161 5.23 5.71 -16.59
C THR A 161 6.04 5.36 -17.81
N GLN A 162 7.23 4.78 -17.63
CA GLN A 162 8.15 4.50 -18.73
C GLN A 162 8.48 3.02 -18.86
N PHE A 163 8.74 2.60 -20.10
CA PHE A 163 9.24 1.27 -20.41
C PHE A 163 10.54 1.45 -21.20
N LEU A 164 11.67 1.09 -20.60
CA LEU A 164 12.96 1.16 -21.27
C LEU A 164 13.08 0.01 -22.25
N ALA A 165 13.25 0.34 -23.53
CA ALA A 165 13.35 -0.63 -24.61
C ALA A 165 14.71 -0.53 -25.31
N ASN A 166 15.10 -1.63 -25.98
CA ASN A 166 16.30 -1.69 -26.82
C ASN A 166 17.57 -1.25 -26.05
N THR A 167 18.29 -0.27 -26.60
CA THR A 167 19.57 0.22 -26.08
C THR A 167 19.44 1.11 -24.85
N ALA A 168 18.23 1.47 -24.41
CA ALA A 168 18.00 2.26 -23.19
C ALA A 168 17.84 1.37 -21.95
N ARG A 169 17.81 0.04 -22.10
CA ARG A 169 17.63 -0.90 -20.99
C ARG A 169 18.82 -0.90 -20.05
N TRP A 170 18.56 -1.10 -18.77
CA TRP A 170 19.63 -1.26 -17.80
C TRP A 170 20.41 -2.54 -18.07
N GLY A 171 21.75 -2.43 -17.99
CA GLY A 171 22.69 -3.51 -18.33
C GLY A 171 23.16 -3.49 -19.79
N GLU A 172 22.62 -2.61 -20.65
CA GLU A 172 23.18 -2.36 -21.98
C GLU A 172 24.40 -1.42 -21.90
N THR A 173 25.27 -1.47 -22.91
CA THR A 173 26.51 -0.67 -22.92
C THR A 173 26.20 0.82 -23.07
N GLY A 174 26.71 1.64 -22.16
CA GLY A 174 26.53 3.10 -22.17
C GLY A 174 25.29 3.61 -21.44
N VAL A 175 24.49 2.72 -20.84
CA VAL A 175 23.35 3.09 -19.98
C VAL A 175 23.82 3.20 -18.53
N GLU A 176 23.58 4.35 -17.91
CA GLU A 176 23.93 4.61 -16.52
C GLU A 176 22.65 4.77 -15.67
N PRO A 177 22.29 3.75 -14.87
CA PRO A 177 21.05 3.74 -14.09
C PRO A 177 20.87 4.93 -13.15
N LEU A 178 21.97 5.49 -12.63
CA LEU A 178 21.91 6.65 -11.73
C LEU A 178 21.46 7.92 -12.46
N ASP A 179 21.91 8.11 -13.70
CA ASP A 179 21.57 9.29 -14.49
C ASP A 179 20.07 9.24 -14.88
N ASP A 180 19.55 8.04 -15.17
CA ASP A 180 18.11 7.81 -15.41
C ASP A 180 17.26 8.13 -14.18
N VAL A 181 17.65 7.64 -13.00
CA VAL A 181 16.92 7.89 -11.75
C VAL A 181 16.89 9.38 -11.40
N GLN A 182 18.00 10.10 -11.62
CA GLN A 182 18.04 11.56 -11.44
C GLN A 182 17.12 12.29 -12.42
N ALA A 183 17.10 11.86 -13.69
CA ALA A 183 16.18 12.41 -14.69
C ALA A 183 14.71 12.15 -14.33
N TRP A 184 14.39 10.97 -13.82
CA TRP A 184 13.04 10.62 -13.36
C TRP A 184 12.62 11.43 -12.13
N SER A 185 13.52 11.63 -11.17
CA SER A 185 13.27 12.50 -10.00
C SER A 185 13.00 13.96 -10.42
N LEU A 186 13.77 14.48 -11.38
CA LEU A 186 13.56 15.81 -11.96
C LEU A 186 12.20 15.91 -12.66
N LEU A 187 11.81 14.89 -13.43
CA LEU A 187 10.55 14.86 -14.15
C LEU A 187 9.35 14.80 -13.17
N VAL A 188 9.47 14.08 -12.06
CA VAL A 188 8.49 14.15 -10.96
C VAL A 188 8.43 15.58 -10.42
N ALA A 189 9.57 16.21 -10.12
CA ALA A 189 9.61 17.57 -9.59
C ALA A 189 9.00 18.62 -10.55
N GLU A 190 9.14 18.43 -11.86
CA GLU A 190 8.51 19.27 -12.88
C GLU A 190 6.98 19.13 -12.86
N LYS A 191 6.47 17.89 -12.75
CA LYS A 191 5.04 17.56 -12.91
C LYS A 191 4.22 17.66 -11.62
N SER A 192 4.80 17.33 -10.47
CA SER A 192 4.13 17.35 -9.17
C SER A 192 4.51 18.56 -8.32
N GLY A 193 5.69 19.14 -8.57
CA GLY A 193 6.27 20.10 -7.66
C GLY A 193 6.75 19.50 -6.33
N THR A 194 7.08 18.21 -6.30
CA THR A 194 7.70 17.54 -5.15
C THR A 194 8.97 16.86 -5.60
N VAL A 195 9.99 16.81 -4.75
CA VAL A 195 11.23 16.11 -5.09
C VAL A 195 11.07 14.64 -4.71
N ALA A 196 11.15 13.75 -5.69
CA ALA A 196 11.10 12.31 -5.44
C ALA A 196 12.49 11.82 -5.01
N ASN A 197 12.61 11.49 -3.73
CA ASN A 197 13.87 11.13 -3.10
C ASN A 197 13.94 9.66 -2.66
N THR A 198 12.84 8.91 -2.71
CA THR A 198 12.81 7.50 -2.32
C THR A 198 12.69 6.61 -3.54
N ILE A 199 13.65 5.70 -3.72
CA ILE A 199 13.68 4.74 -4.81
C ILE A 199 13.36 3.36 -4.25
N ILE A 200 12.41 2.66 -4.88
CA ILE A 200 11.99 1.31 -4.52
C ILE A 200 12.19 0.43 -5.74
N MET A 201 13.00 -0.60 -5.61
CA MET A 201 13.34 -1.50 -6.70
C MET A 201 12.91 -2.94 -6.39
N ASP A 202 12.57 -3.67 -7.44
CA ASP A 202 12.62 -5.12 -7.43
C ASP A 202 14.08 -5.63 -7.34
N VAL A 203 14.25 -6.90 -6.95
CA VAL A 203 15.54 -7.58 -6.81
C VAL A 203 16.34 -7.59 -8.12
N GLU A 204 15.70 -7.81 -9.27
CA GLU A 204 16.41 -7.82 -10.55
C GLU A 204 16.83 -6.42 -11.00
N ALA A 205 15.97 -5.41 -10.77
CA ALA A 205 16.32 -4.02 -11.02
C ALA A 205 17.50 -3.58 -10.14
N TRP A 206 17.49 -3.96 -8.85
CA TRP A 206 18.61 -3.71 -7.93
C TRP A 206 19.90 -4.40 -8.36
N ARG A 207 19.82 -5.64 -8.85
CA ARG A 207 20.99 -6.36 -9.37
C ARG A 207 21.65 -5.57 -10.51
N LEU A 208 20.85 -5.03 -11.44
CA LEU A 208 21.37 -4.20 -12.54
C LEU A 208 21.91 -2.85 -12.04
N PHE A 209 21.22 -2.21 -11.10
CA PHE A 209 21.61 -0.92 -10.52
C PHE A 209 22.94 -1.00 -9.76
N SER A 210 23.08 -2.00 -8.89
CA SER A 210 24.27 -2.23 -8.07
C SER A 210 25.51 -2.67 -8.86
N MET A 211 25.35 -3.13 -10.10
CA MET A 211 26.46 -3.45 -11.01
C MET A 211 27.09 -2.21 -11.65
N SER A 212 26.43 -1.04 -11.64
CA SER A 212 27.04 0.18 -12.20
C SER A 212 28.23 0.64 -11.35
N ASN A 213 29.36 0.89 -12.01
CA ASN A 213 30.59 1.37 -11.38
C ASN A 213 30.38 2.72 -10.66
N LYS A 214 29.53 3.61 -11.20
CA LYS A 214 29.22 4.90 -10.56
C LYS A 214 28.49 4.68 -9.24
N VAL A 215 27.49 3.80 -9.24
CA VAL A 215 26.69 3.44 -8.07
C VAL A 215 27.57 2.81 -6.99
N GLN A 216 28.41 1.85 -7.36
CA GLN A 216 29.32 1.19 -6.43
C GLN A 216 30.24 2.19 -5.73
N LYS A 217 30.89 3.08 -6.49
CA LYS A 217 31.78 4.11 -5.94
C LYS A 217 31.08 5.07 -4.98
N LEU A 218 29.85 5.47 -5.30
CA LEU A 218 29.09 6.39 -4.46
C LEU A 218 28.62 5.70 -3.18
N LEU A 219 28.06 4.49 -3.28
CA LEU A 219 27.71 3.70 -2.11
C LEU A 219 28.95 3.47 -1.23
N ASP A 220 30.08 3.07 -1.81
CA ASP A 220 31.34 2.87 -1.08
C ASP A 220 31.84 4.12 -0.36
N ARG A 221 31.70 5.30 -0.97
CA ARG A 221 32.11 6.56 -0.36
C ARG A 221 31.28 6.90 0.87
N PHE A 222 29.98 6.58 0.85
CA PHE A 222 29.08 6.81 1.98
C PHE A 222 29.09 5.66 3.01
N ARG A 223 29.81 4.55 2.75
CA ARG A 223 30.06 3.43 3.71
C ARG A 223 30.98 3.77 4.89
N GLY A 224 31.47 5.01 5.00
CA GLY A 224 32.42 5.44 6.03
C GLY A 224 31.87 5.35 7.45
N ALA A 225 32.04 4.18 8.08
CA ALA A 225 31.82 3.78 9.50
C ALA A 225 30.59 2.91 9.83
N ASP A 226 29.59 2.78 8.95
CA ASP A 226 28.42 1.93 9.22
C ASP A 226 28.54 0.53 8.59
N ARG A 227 28.47 -0.51 9.43
CA ARG A 227 28.37 -1.90 8.98
C ARG A 227 26.99 -2.08 8.35
N LEU A 228 26.99 -2.51 7.09
CA LEU A 228 25.81 -2.73 6.24
C LEU A 228 24.97 -3.90 6.78
N ASN A 229 24.28 -3.69 7.90
CA ASN A 229 23.15 -4.52 8.26
C ASN A 229 21.95 -3.89 7.57
N PRO A 230 21.38 -4.51 6.51
CA PRO A 230 20.17 -4.00 5.90
C PRO A 230 19.12 -3.85 7.01
N THR A 231 18.75 -2.61 7.30
CA THR A 231 17.66 -2.35 8.24
C THR A 231 16.39 -2.83 7.56
N VAL A 232 15.82 -3.90 8.11
CA VAL A 232 14.50 -4.38 7.70
C VAL A 232 13.50 -3.41 8.29
N THR A 233 12.71 -2.76 7.44
CA THR A 233 11.66 -1.84 7.88
C THR A 233 10.33 -2.35 7.35
N GLY A 234 9.51 -2.89 8.24
CA GLY A 234 8.25 -3.55 7.89
C GLY A 234 8.45 -4.84 7.09
N GLU A 235 7.34 -5.38 6.59
CA GLU A 235 7.29 -6.59 5.80
C GLU A 235 7.77 -6.32 4.36
N GLY A 236 8.89 -6.94 3.98
CA GLY A 236 9.40 -6.93 2.59
C GLY A 236 10.32 -5.76 2.22
N GLY A 237 10.37 -4.66 2.98
CA GLY A 237 11.25 -3.51 2.72
C GLY A 237 12.66 -3.69 3.27
N ARG A 238 13.67 -3.58 2.42
CA ARG A 238 15.09 -3.62 2.81
C ARG A 238 15.80 -2.33 2.40
N HIS A 239 16.34 -1.60 3.37
CA HIS A 239 17.16 -0.43 3.09
C HIS A 239 18.55 -0.85 2.60
N MET A 240 18.96 -0.38 1.42
CA MET A 240 20.27 -0.70 0.84
C MET A 240 21.30 0.42 1.03
N GLY A 241 20.87 1.62 1.37
CA GLY A 241 21.72 2.79 1.59
C GLY A 241 21.21 4.02 0.87
N ASN A 242 21.96 5.10 0.97
CA ASN A 242 21.65 6.39 0.38
C ASN A 242 22.76 6.84 -0.58
N ILE A 243 22.38 7.56 -1.64
CA ILE A 243 23.30 8.21 -2.58
C ILE A 243 22.90 9.69 -2.65
N GLY A 244 23.63 10.55 -1.95
CA GLY A 244 23.26 11.96 -1.85
C GLY A 244 21.94 12.11 -1.07
N ASP A 245 20.91 12.63 -1.75
CA ASP A 245 19.55 12.80 -1.25
C ASP A 245 18.62 11.62 -1.59
N LEU A 246 19.10 10.64 -2.35
CA LEU A 246 18.31 9.49 -2.79
C LEU A 246 18.42 8.32 -1.80
N ASP A 247 17.29 7.89 -1.23
CA ASP A 247 17.18 6.72 -0.37
C ASP A 247 16.81 5.48 -1.20
N ILE A 248 17.62 4.41 -1.09
CA ILE A 248 17.45 3.22 -1.93
C ILE A 248 16.90 2.05 -1.11
N TRP A 249 15.75 1.55 -1.57
CA TRP A 249 15.04 0.43 -1.01
C TRP A 249 14.87 -0.69 -2.01
N VAL A 250 15.00 -1.93 -1.54
CA VAL A 250 14.64 -3.13 -2.31
C VAL A 250 13.45 -3.77 -1.64
N TYR A 251 12.43 -4.06 -2.43
CA TYR A 251 11.20 -4.64 -1.94
C TYR A 251 11.08 -6.10 -2.38
N THR A 252 11.03 -7.00 -1.41
CA THR A 252 11.06 -8.46 -1.62
C THR A 252 9.80 -9.15 -1.09
N GLY A 253 8.68 -8.42 -1.02
CA GLY A 253 7.42 -8.97 -0.54
C GLY A 253 6.75 -9.88 -1.56
N TRP A 254 6.00 -10.87 -1.06
CA TRP A 254 5.19 -11.80 -1.86
C TRP A 254 3.77 -11.85 -1.29
N TYR A 255 2.81 -12.16 -2.15
CA TYR A 255 1.43 -12.46 -1.76
C TYR A 255 0.95 -13.69 -2.53
N GLU A 256 -0.07 -14.35 -1.99
CA GLU A 256 -0.77 -15.42 -2.69
C GLU A 256 -1.91 -14.82 -3.50
N ASP A 257 -1.87 -15.02 -4.82
CA ASP A 257 -2.92 -14.57 -5.71
C ASP A 257 -4.19 -15.41 -5.48
N PRO A 258 -5.32 -14.79 -5.11
CA PRO A 258 -6.56 -15.51 -4.83
C PRO A 258 -7.09 -16.30 -6.03
N ASP A 259 -6.81 -15.87 -7.26
CA ASP A 259 -7.38 -16.48 -8.47
C ASP A 259 -6.58 -17.73 -8.90
N SER A 260 -5.25 -17.68 -8.73
CA SER A 260 -4.33 -18.75 -9.16
C SER A 260 -3.78 -19.62 -8.02
N GLY A 261 -3.85 -19.16 -6.77
CA GLY A 261 -3.22 -19.80 -5.60
C GLY A 261 -1.70 -19.80 -5.63
N GLN A 262 -1.08 -19.01 -6.52
CA GLN A 262 0.38 -18.95 -6.66
C GLN A 262 0.95 -17.79 -5.85
N LEU A 263 2.19 -17.97 -5.37
CA LEU A 263 2.96 -16.88 -4.78
C LEU A 263 3.47 -15.96 -5.87
N VAL A 264 3.02 -14.71 -5.85
CA VAL A 264 3.36 -13.66 -6.79
C VAL A 264 4.10 -12.54 -6.03
N PRO A 265 5.20 -11.98 -6.58
CA PRO A 265 5.86 -10.84 -5.97
C PRO A 265 4.96 -9.60 -6.11
N TYR A 266 4.94 -8.73 -5.09
CA TYR A 266 4.17 -7.49 -5.17
C TYR A 266 4.66 -6.58 -6.30
N LEU A 267 5.99 -6.46 -6.45
CA LEU A 267 6.59 -5.74 -7.57
C LEU A 267 6.95 -6.72 -8.69
N PRO A 268 6.53 -6.44 -9.93
CA PRO A 268 7.01 -7.20 -11.08
C PRO A 268 8.52 -7.05 -11.26
N SER A 269 9.13 -8.04 -11.90
CA SER A 269 10.56 -8.03 -12.21
C SER A 269 10.98 -6.79 -12.99
N ASN A 270 12.18 -6.28 -12.70
CA ASN A 270 12.75 -5.09 -13.37
C ASN A 270 11.93 -3.79 -13.18
N THR A 271 11.13 -3.70 -12.12
CA THR A 271 10.37 -2.47 -11.80
C THR A 271 11.17 -1.56 -10.88
N VAL A 272 11.21 -0.27 -11.21
CA VAL A 272 11.77 0.80 -10.38
C VAL A 272 10.70 1.86 -10.16
N ILE A 273 10.44 2.17 -8.90
CA ILE A 273 9.53 3.24 -8.49
C ILE A 273 10.36 4.35 -7.86
N VAL A 274 10.13 5.58 -8.28
CA VAL A 274 10.70 6.77 -7.66
C VAL A 274 9.54 7.58 -7.10
N THR A 275 9.53 7.79 -5.79
CA THR A 275 8.40 8.42 -5.09
C THR A 275 8.90 9.33 -3.97
N SER A 276 7.97 10.01 -3.31
CA SER A 276 8.22 10.85 -2.15
C SER A 276 7.15 10.61 -1.08
N PRO A 277 7.45 10.83 0.20
CA PRO A 277 6.44 10.93 1.25
C PRO A 277 5.36 11.99 0.97
N ASP A 278 5.68 12.97 0.12
CA ASP A 278 4.76 14.02 -0.34
C ASP A 278 3.69 13.55 -1.34
N LEU A 279 3.61 12.24 -1.63
CA LEU A 279 2.49 11.63 -2.38
C LEU A 279 1.12 11.94 -1.78
N MET A 280 1.09 12.23 -0.47
CA MET A 280 -0.14 12.41 0.30
C MET A 280 -1.08 11.20 0.10
N GLY A 281 -0.52 10.00 0.23
CA GLY A 281 -1.28 8.77 0.13
C GLY A 281 -2.24 8.64 1.32
N THR A 282 -3.49 8.36 1.02
CA THR A 282 -4.57 8.20 2.00
C THR A 282 -5.19 6.82 1.84
N ARG A 283 -5.41 6.15 2.96
CA ARG A 283 -6.25 4.95 3.06
C ARG A 283 -7.66 5.42 3.33
N ALA A 284 -8.47 5.46 2.27
CA ALA A 284 -9.87 5.84 2.37
C ALA A 284 -10.72 4.60 2.64
N TYR A 285 -11.70 4.73 3.53
CA TYR A 285 -12.63 3.67 3.89
C TYR A 285 -14.07 4.16 3.72
N GLY A 286 -14.84 3.44 2.90
CA GLY A 286 -16.27 3.69 2.75
C GLY A 286 -17.08 3.14 3.93
N ALA A 287 -18.34 3.57 4.05
CA ALA A 287 -19.23 3.10 5.10
C ALA A 287 -19.49 1.60 5.01
N ILE A 288 -19.61 0.92 6.16
CA ILE A 288 -19.90 -0.51 6.21
C ILE A 288 -21.40 -0.72 6.22
N LYS A 289 -21.94 -1.31 5.15
CA LYS A 289 -23.37 -1.65 4.99
C LYS A 289 -23.75 -2.92 5.74
N ASP A 290 -23.58 -2.88 7.05
CA ASP A 290 -24.03 -3.91 7.98
C ASP A 290 -24.92 -3.27 9.04
N GLU A 291 -26.13 -3.79 9.22
CA GLU A 291 -27.10 -3.26 10.20
C GLU A 291 -26.52 -3.33 11.62
N ALA A 292 -25.75 -4.37 11.92
CA ALA A 292 -25.06 -4.53 13.21
C ALA A 292 -23.91 -3.53 13.42
N ALA A 293 -23.38 -2.93 12.34
CA ALA A 293 -22.35 -1.90 12.40
C ALA A 293 -22.94 -0.48 12.53
N GLY A 294 -24.27 -0.33 12.41
CA GLY A 294 -24.92 0.99 12.47
C GLY A 294 -24.51 1.94 11.34
N LEU A 295 -24.11 1.40 10.18
CA LEU A 295 -23.63 2.17 9.00
C LEU A 295 -22.40 3.06 9.28
N LEU A 296 -21.59 2.69 10.27
CA LEU A 296 -20.39 3.45 10.63
C LEU A 296 -19.26 3.24 9.61
N ALA A 297 -18.48 4.31 9.41
CA ALA A 297 -17.27 4.29 8.61
C ALA A 297 -16.10 3.88 9.49
N MET A 298 -15.65 2.64 9.37
CA MET A 298 -14.52 2.10 10.13
C MET A 298 -13.53 1.39 9.19
N PRO A 299 -12.24 1.34 9.55
CA PRO A 299 -11.24 0.60 8.77
C PRO A 299 -11.57 -0.88 8.57
N TYR A 300 -12.18 -1.50 9.57
CA TYR A 300 -12.66 -2.88 9.54
C TYR A 300 -13.77 -3.06 10.58
N PHE A 301 -14.65 -4.03 10.33
CA PHE A 301 -15.71 -4.44 11.25
C PHE A 301 -15.74 -5.97 11.34
N ALA A 302 -15.54 -6.49 12.54
CA ALA A 302 -15.60 -7.92 12.82
C ALA A 302 -16.92 -8.25 13.51
N LYS A 303 -17.63 -9.26 13.01
CA LYS A 303 -18.81 -9.84 13.66
C LYS A 303 -18.76 -11.34 13.65
N SER A 304 -19.47 -11.95 14.59
CA SER A 304 -19.65 -13.40 14.60
C SER A 304 -21.06 -13.76 14.99
N TRP A 305 -21.57 -14.84 14.42
CA TRP A 305 -22.89 -15.39 14.71
C TRP A 305 -22.87 -16.91 14.59
N THR A 306 -23.83 -17.57 15.20
CA THR A 306 -24.11 -18.99 14.99
C THR A 306 -25.24 -19.13 14.00
N GLU A 307 -25.10 -20.08 13.09
CA GLU A 307 -26.16 -20.54 12.21
C GLU A 307 -26.61 -21.91 12.72
N GLU A 308 -27.91 -22.18 12.71
CA GLU A 308 -28.47 -23.41 13.29
C GLU A 308 -28.38 -24.60 12.30
N ASP A 309 -28.41 -24.33 11.00
CA ASP A 309 -28.31 -25.35 9.94
C ASP A 309 -27.47 -24.86 8.75
N PRO A 310 -26.21 -25.29 8.61
CA PRO A 310 -25.47 -26.17 9.51
C PRO A 310 -25.10 -25.47 10.83
N ALA A 311 -25.06 -26.22 11.93
CA ALA A 311 -24.72 -25.74 13.28
C ALA A 311 -23.23 -25.31 13.39
N LEU A 312 -22.90 -24.15 12.83
CA LEU A 312 -21.56 -23.62 12.73
C LEU A 312 -21.51 -22.17 13.20
N ARG A 313 -20.38 -21.79 13.80
CA ARG A 313 -20.09 -20.39 14.09
C ARG A 313 -19.37 -19.78 12.91
N TYR A 314 -19.87 -18.64 12.43
CA TYR A 314 -19.20 -17.85 11.42
C TYR A 314 -18.49 -16.65 12.05
N LEU A 315 -17.28 -16.39 11.59
CA LEU A 315 -16.53 -15.18 11.85
C LEU A 315 -16.43 -14.41 10.53
N LEU A 316 -16.84 -13.15 10.54
CA LEU A 316 -16.82 -12.29 9.37
C LEU A 316 -16.07 -11.01 9.68
N MET A 317 -15.10 -10.68 8.83
CA MET A 317 -14.48 -9.36 8.79
C MET A 317 -14.88 -8.64 7.50
N GLN A 318 -15.31 -7.38 7.65
CA GLN A 318 -15.73 -6.53 6.54
C GLN A 318 -14.90 -5.25 6.53
N SER A 319 -14.49 -4.82 5.34
CA SER A 319 -13.86 -3.53 5.10
C SER A 319 -14.21 -3.06 3.69
N ALA A 320 -14.17 -1.74 3.46
CA ALA A 320 -14.35 -1.14 2.15
C ALA A 320 -13.19 -0.18 1.84
N PRO A 321 -11.96 -0.70 1.68
CA PRO A 321 -10.76 0.13 1.54
C PRO A 321 -10.53 0.60 0.09
N LEU A 322 -9.92 1.77 -0.04
CA LEU A 322 -9.32 2.28 -1.27
C LEU A 322 -8.04 3.05 -0.94
N THR A 323 -6.95 2.76 -1.64
CA THR A 323 -5.71 3.55 -1.54
C THR A 323 -5.75 4.69 -2.56
N VAL A 324 -5.68 5.92 -2.06
CA VAL A 324 -5.84 7.13 -2.88
C VAL A 324 -4.57 7.98 -2.81
N PRO A 325 -3.92 8.27 -3.95
CA PRO A 325 -2.84 9.24 -4.04
C PRO A 325 -3.39 10.65 -4.34
N TYR A 326 -3.47 11.54 -3.34
CA TYR A 326 -3.92 12.92 -3.59
C TYR A 326 -3.00 13.67 -4.57
N ARG A 327 -1.69 13.35 -4.55
CA ARG A 327 -0.70 13.84 -5.51
C ARG A 327 -0.15 12.71 -6.36
N VAL A 328 -0.96 12.13 -7.24
CA VAL A 328 -0.56 10.99 -8.08
C VAL A 328 0.74 11.22 -8.88
N ASN A 329 1.00 12.46 -9.32
CA ASN A 329 2.21 12.81 -10.07
C ASN A 329 3.50 12.80 -9.23
N ALA A 330 3.41 12.71 -7.91
CA ALA A 330 4.57 12.59 -7.01
C ALA A 330 5.14 11.15 -6.96
N SER A 331 4.75 10.32 -7.94
CA SER A 331 5.27 8.97 -8.16
C SER A 331 5.65 8.80 -9.63
N PHE A 332 6.74 8.06 -9.86
CA PHE A 332 7.20 7.64 -11.16
C PHE A 332 7.45 6.13 -11.13
N CYS A 333 7.18 5.46 -12.26
CA CYS A 333 7.51 4.05 -12.41
C CYS A 333 8.17 3.80 -13.77
N ALA A 334 9.27 3.05 -13.76
CA ALA A 334 9.89 2.50 -14.96
C ALA A 334 10.03 0.98 -14.89
N THR A 335 9.83 0.32 -16.03
CA THR A 335 10.32 -1.04 -16.25
C THR A 335 11.64 -0.94 -17.01
N VAL A 336 12.72 -1.44 -16.41
CA VAL A 336 14.09 -1.21 -16.91
C VAL A 336 14.58 -2.27 -17.91
N ARG A 337 13.76 -3.30 -18.18
CA ARG A 337 14.05 -4.37 -19.13
C ARG A 337 12.78 -4.98 -19.72
#